data_AF-A0AAV9AX12-F1
#
_entry.id   AF-A0AAV9AX12-F1
#
_cell.length_a   1.000
_cell.length_b   1.000
_cell.length_c   1.000
_cell.angle_alpha   90.00
_cell.angle_beta   90.00
_cell.angle_gamma   90.00
#
_symmetry.space_group_name_H-M   'P 1'
#
loop_
_entity.id
_entity.type
_entity.pdbx_description
1 polymer ?
#
loop_
_entity_poly.entity_id
_entity_poly.type
_entity_poly.pdbx_seq_one_letter_code
_entity_poly.pdbx_strand_id
1 'polypeptide(L)'
;MRRPTIVLFGDSITEESFGDGGWGASLANHFCRSADVLMRGYSGYNTRWALRVAEKVFGGFESPPPAAVTVFFGANDACLPDRSGAFQHVPVEEYRLNLLSLLQLIRSRWPTTILLLITPPPIDEDGRLRFPYADDRSGLPERTNAFAGTYRNACIDAAEELAVPVVDLWTKMQRFPGWEKNLLRDGLHLTAEGNRVVFEEVVERLREQGVSVDAMAVDLPLFSQMDVNDPLKSFSN
;
A
#
# COMPACT_ATOMS: atom_id res chain seq x y z
N MET A 1 20.63 11.48 -13.67
CA MET A 1 20.26 11.74 -12.25
C MET A 1 19.54 10.52 -11.70
N ARG A 2 19.61 10.24 -10.39
CA ARG A 2 18.77 9.20 -9.77
C ARG A 2 17.44 9.83 -9.36
N ARG A 3 16.33 9.29 -9.85
CA ARG A 3 14.99 9.79 -9.48
C ARG A 3 14.70 9.50 -8.00
N PRO A 4 13.89 10.32 -7.32
CA PRO A 4 13.28 9.95 -6.04
C PRO A 4 12.53 8.63 -6.17
N THR A 5 12.42 7.88 -5.07
CA THR A 5 11.69 6.61 -5.05
C THR A 5 10.44 6.71 -4.17
N ILE A 6 9.39 5.98 -4.57
CA ILE A 6 8.20 5.74 -3.74
C ILE A 6 8.12 4.24 -3.50
N VAL A 7 8.18 3.81 -2.24
CA VAL A 7 8.19 2.38 -1.89
C VAL A 7 6.81 1.93 -1.45
N LEU A 8 6.33 0.83 -2.02
CA LEU A 8 5.06 0.22 -1.64
C LEU A 8 5.35 -1.01 -0.77
N PHE A 9 5.15 -0.91 0.55
CA PHE A 9 5.41 -2.00 1.48
C PHE A 9 4.10 -2.57 2.03
N GLY A 10 3.85 -3.87 1.82
CA GLY A 10 2.58 -4.47 2.18
C GLY A 10 2.49 -5.97 1.95
N ASP A 11 1.27 -6.49 1.93
CA ASP A 11 0.97 -7.91 1.71
C ASP A 11 0.67 -8.24 0.23
N SER A 12 -0.20 -9.24 -0.03
CA SER A 12 -0.61 -9.66 -1.37
C SER A 12 -1.25 -8.54 -2.18
N ILE A 13 -2.00 -7.64 -1.53
CA ILE A 13 -2.64 -6.50 -2.22
C ILE A 13 -1.58 -5.55 -2.78
N THR A 14 -0.42 -5.47 -2.12
CA THR A 14 0.73 -4.72 -2.63
C THR A 14 1.54 -5.54 -3.64
N GLU A 15 1.68 -6.84 -3.45
CA GLU A 15 2.42 -7.73 -4.37
C GLU A 15 1.77 -7.74 -5.77
N GLU A 16 0.44 -7.79 -5.81
CA GLU A 16 -0.34 -7.81 -7.04
C GLU A 16 -0.57 -6.41 -7.65
N SER A 17 -0.11 -5.35 -6.99
CA SER A 17 -0.37 -3.95 -7.39
C SER A 17 0.20 -3.56 -8.75
N PHE A 18 1.10 -4.36 -9.32
CA PHE A 18 1.69 -4.15 -10.64
C PHE A 18 1.04 -5.03 -11.73
N GLY A 19 -0.01 -5.80 -11.40
CA GLY A 19 -0.84 -6.48 -12.38
C GLY A 19 -1.60 -5.51 -13.30
N ASP A 20 -2.27 -6.06 -14.31
CA ASP A 20 -3.11 -5.25 -15.21
C ASP A 20 -4.24 -4.55 -14.43
N GLY A 21 -4.36 -3.24 -14.62
CA GLY A 21 -5.25 -2.39 -13.81
C GLY A 21 -4.82 -2.18 -12.34
N GLY A 22 -3.61 -2.60 -11.97
CA GLY A 22 -3.10 -2.51 -10.61
C GLY A 22 -2.78 -1.07 -10.14
N TRP A 23 -2.96 -0.80 -8.85
CA TRP A 23 -2.76 0.54 -8.27
C TRP A 23 -1.30 0.98 -8.28
N GLY A 24 -0.35 0.04 -8.11
CA GLY A 24 1.09 0.28 -8.16
C GLY A 24 1.58 0.58 -9.59
N ALA A 25 1.06 -0.15 -10.59
CA ALA A 25 1.31 0.17 -12.00
C ALA A 25 0.74 1.54 -12.38
N SER A 26 -0.47 1.86 -11.92
CA SER A 26 -1.10 3.17 -12.12
C SER A 26 -0.28 4.29 -11.47
N LEU A 27 0.25 4.06 -10.27
CA LEU A 27 1.12 5.00 -9.57
C LEU A 27 2.45 5.22 -10.31
N ALA A 28 3.07 4.15 -10.81
CA ALA A 28 4.29 4.23 -11.61
C ALA A 28 4.08 5.02 -12.91
N ASN A 29 2.94 4.83 -13.56
CA ASN A 29 2.55 5.62 -14.72
C ASN A 29 2.29 7.10 -14.36
N HIS A 30 1.62 7.36 -13.24
CA HIS A 30 1.36 8.73 -12.78
C HIS A 30 2.65 9.51 -12.53
N PHE A 31 3.62 8.90 -11.83
CA PHE A 31 4.93 9.51 -11.55
C PHE A 31 5.96 9.32 -12.67
N CYS A 32 5.54 8.98 -13.89
CA CYS A 32 6.47 8.66 -14.98
C CYS A 32 7.46 9.81 -15.22
N ARG A 33 8.74 9.44 -15.33
CA ARG A 33 9.89 10.37 -15.42
C ARG A 33 10.13 11.26 -14.19
N SER A 34 9.32 11.21 -13.14
CA SER A 34 9.48 12.04 -11.93
C SER A 34 9.94 11.23 -10.71
N ALA A 35 9.43 10.00 -10.53
CA ALA A 35 9.85 9.10 -9.46
C ALA A 35 9.80 7.63 -9.90
N ASP A 36 10.64 6.80 -9.30
CA ASP A 36 10.57 5.34 -9.48
C ASP A 36 9.69 4.72 -8.37
N VAL A 37 8.70 3.93 -8.76
CA VAL A 37 7.82 3.22 -7.80
C VAL A 37 8.34 1.80 -7.59
N LEU A 38 8.65 1.45 -6.33
CA LEU A 38 9.30 0.20 -5.96
C LEU A 38 8.38 -0.66 -5.11
N MET A 39 7.94 -1.80 -5.65
CA MET A 39 7.06 -2.75 -4.95
C MET A 39 7.84 -3.66 -3.99
N ARG A 40 7.36 -3.74 -2.75
CA ARG A 40 7.80 -4.63 -1.66
C ARG A 40 6.55 -5.24 -0.98
N GLY A 41 5.71 -5.86 -1.79
CA GLY A 41 4.58 -6.68 -1.37
C GLY A 41 5.00 -8.11 -1.07
N TYR A 42 4.39 -8.71 -0.05
CA TYR A 42 4.67 -10.07 0.38
C TYR A 42 3.36 -10.81 0.65
N SER A 43 2.94 -11.64 -0.32
CA SER A 43 1.67 -12.35 -0.26
C SER A 43 1.54 -13.20 1.01
N GLY A 44 0.39 -13.06 1.67
CA GLY A 44 0.06 -13.75 2.92
C GLY A 44 0.72 -13.21 4.18
N TYR A 45 1.61 -12.21 4.11
CA TYR A 45 2.31 -11.69 5.29
C TYR A 45 1.38 -10.89 6.21
N ASN A 46 1.57 -11.06 7.52
CA ASN A 46 1.01 -10.20 8.56
C ASN A 46 2.07 -9.25 9.12
N THR A 47 1.68 -8.32 9.99
CA THR A 47 2.59 -7.32 10.57
C THR A 47 3.71 -7.93 11.42
N ARG A 48 3.45 -9.07 12.08
CA ARG A 48 4.48 -9.80 12.86
C ARG A 48 5.62 -10.25 11.96
N TRP A 49 5.32 -10.78 10.78
CA TRP A 49 6.36 -11.21 9.83
C TRP A 49 6.98 -10.03 9.07
N ALA A 50 6.18 -9.00 8.76
CA ALA A 50 6.67 -7.76 8.15
C ALA A 50 7.79 -7.13 8.99
N LEU A 51 7.64 -7.07 10.32
CA LEU A 51 8.70 -6.59 11.22
C LEU A 51 10.00 -7.40 11.11
N ARG A 52 9.91 -8.72 10.98
CA ARG A 52 11.10 -9.60 10.88
C ARG A 52 11.88 -9.38 9.60
N VAL A 53 11.22 -8.96 8.53
CA VAL A 53 11.87 -8.73 7.24
C VAL A 53 12.18 -7.26 6.97
N ALA A 54 11.58 -6.31 7.71
CA ALA A 54 11.69 -4.88 7.47
C ALA A 54 13.15 -4.40 7.29
N GLU A 55 14.07 -4.78 8.17
CA GLU A 55 15.49 -4.44 8.05
C GLU A 55 16.12 -4.96 6.75
N LYS A 56 15.77 -6.18 6.33
CA LYS A 56 16.26 -6.75 5.07
C LYS A 56 15.66 -6.03 3.86
N VAL A 57 14.38 -5.67 3.94
CA VAL A 57 13.67 -4.93 2.90
C VAL A 57 14.30 -3.55 2.72
N PHE A 58 14.40 -2.77 3.80
CA PHE A 58 14.89 -1.39 3.77
C PHE A 58 16.42 -1.29 3.71
N GLY A 59 17.13 -2.34 4.11
CA GLY A 59 18.59 -2.43 4.05
C GLY A 59 19.15 -2.30 2.63
N GLY A 60 18.39 -2.73 1.61
CA GLY A 60 18.78 -2.60 0.20
C GLY A 60 18.55 -1.21 -0.42
N PHE A 61 17.97 -0.27 0.33
CA PHE A 61 17.76 1.09 -0.15
C PHE A 61 18.92 1.98 0.32
N GLU A 62 19.72 2.40 -0.66
CA GLU A 62 20.79 3.40 -0.50
C GLU A 62 20.26 4.83 -0.58
N SER A 63 21.13 5.81 -0.30
CA SER A 63 20.84 7.24 -0.50
C SER A 63 20.59 7.60 -1.98
N PRO A 64 19.70 8.57 -2.27
CA PRO A 64 18.90 9.33 -1.31
C PRO A 64 17.74 8.52 -0.71
N PRO A 65 17.21 8.90 0.47
CA PRO A 65 16.02 8.31 1.04
C PRO A 65 14.84 8.29 0.06
N PRO A 66 13.89 7.35 0.17
CA PRO A 66 12.64 7.41 -0.55
C PRO A 66 11.89 8.72 -0.27
N ALA A 67 11.24 9.27 -1.28
CA ALA A 67 10.34 10.40 -1.10
C ALA A 67 9.13 9.99 -0.24
N ALA A 68 8.61 8.78 -0.47
CA ALA A 68 7.52 8.24 0.32
C ALA A 68 7.61 6.71 0.49
N VAL A 69 7.00 6.20 1.56
CA VAL A 69 6.78 4.77 1.80
C VAL A 69 5.33 4.58 2.22
N THR A 70 4.58 3.76 1.47
CA THR A 70 3.26 3.29 1.91
C THR A 70 3.44 2.03 2.76
N VAL A 71 2.68 1.91 3.85
CA VAL A 71 2.60 0.70 4.67
C VAL A 71 1.16 0.20 4.63
N PHE A 72 0.94 -0.96 4.02
CA PHE A 72 -0.39 -1.52 3.74
C PHE A 72 -0.47 -2.98 4.19
N PHE A 73 -0.83 -3.15 5.47
CA PHE A 73 -1.00 -4.45 6.13
C PHE A 73 -2.27 -4.45 7.00
N GLY A 74 -2.72 -5.63 7.38
CA GLY A 74 -3.86 -5.83 8.29
C GLY A 74 -4.88 -6.81 7.75
N ALA A 75 -4.92 -7.04 6.43
CA ALA A 75 -5.85 -7.99 5.83
C ALA A 75 -5.62 -9.41 6.37
N ASN A 76 -4.35 -9.82 6.50
CA ASN A 76 -3.97 -11.13 7.03
C ASN A 76 -4.03 -11.19 8.56
N ASP A 77 -3.61 -10.12 9.23
CA ASP A 77 -3.70 -9.96 10.69
C ASP A 77 -5.15 -10.14 11.18
N ALA A 78 -6.12 -9.65 10.40
CA ALA A 78 -7.56 -9.72 10.65
C ALA A 78 -8.22 -11.08 10.37
N CYS A 79 -7.45 -12.15 10.12
CA CYS A 79 -7.99 -13.51 10.21
C CYS A 79 -8.62 -13.74 11.58
N LEU A 80 -9.76 -14.43 11.62
CA LEU A 80 -10.34 -14.86 12.87
C LEU A 80 -9.48 -15.98 13.49
N PRO A 81 -9.20 -15.93 14.80
CA PRO A 81 -8.31 -16.89 15.47
C PRO A 81 -8.91 -18.29 15.59
N ASP A 82 -10.22 -18.45 15.39
CA ASP A 82 -10.97 -19.71 15.46
C ASP A 82 -11.43 -20.22 14.07
N ARG A 83 -10.78 -19.76 12.99
CA ARG A 83 -11.08 -20.13 11.59
C ARG A 83 -9.85 -20.63 10.85
N SER A 84 -10.03 -21.08 9.61
CA SER A 84 -8.96 -21.67 8.77
C SER A 84 -7.75 -20.75 8.53
N GLY A 85 -7.95 -19.43 8.61
CA GLY A 85 -6.91 -18.41 8.51
C GLY A 85 -6.14 -18.11 9.81
N ALA A 86 -6.40 -18.81 10.91
CA ALA A 86 -5.86 -18.50 12.25
C ALA A 86 -4.33 -18.37 12.31
N PHE A 87 -3.59 -19.08 11.45
CA PHE A 87 -2.13 -18.97 11.38
C PHE A 87 -1.63 -17.57 11.00
N GLN A 88 -2.44 -16.81 10.25
CA GLN A 88 -2.12 -15.42 9.87
C GLN A 88 -2.56 -14.41 10.94
N HIS A 89 -3.40 -14.81 11.90
CA HIS A 89 -3.95 -13.90 12.91
C HIS A 89 -2.86 -13.24 13.77
N VAL A 90 -3.04 -11.94 13.97
CA VAL A 90 -2.28 -11.13 14.92
C VAL A 90 -3.28 -10.40 15.81
N PRO A 91 -3.22 -10.52 17.15
CA PRO A 91 -4.12 -9.78 18.04
C PRO A 91 -4.12 -8.28 17.75
N VAL A 92 -5.27 -7.62 17.82
CA VAL A 92 -5.45 -6.20 17.43
C VAL A 92 -4.43 -5.26 18.08
N GLU A 93 -4.17 -5.45 19.38
CA GLU A 93 -3.16 -4.64 20.09
C GLU A 93 -1.75 -4.91 19.58
N GLU A 94 -1.40 -6.16 19.30
CA GLU A 94 -0.10 -6.51 18.72
C GLU A 94 0.03 -5.93 17.30
N TYR A 95 -1.02 -6.00 16.48
CA TYR A 95 -1.04 -5.38 15.15
C TYR A 95 -0.76 -3.88 15.23
N ARG A 96 -1.43 -3.16 16.14
CA ARG A 96 -1.22 -1.74 16.39
C ARG A 96 0.23 -1.43 16.75
N LEU A 97 0.78 -2.14 17.74
CA LEU A 97 2.17 -1.99 18.17
C LEU A 97 3.16 -2.33 17.07
N ASN A 98 2.85 -3.31 16.21
CA ASN A 98 3.68 -3.67 15.08
C ASN A 98 3.72 -2.55 14.03
N LEU A 99 2.58 -1.92 13.74
CA LEU A 99 2.53 -0.75 12.84
C LEU A 99 3.37 0.41 13.39
N LEU A 100 3.22 0.74 14.68
CA LEU A 100 4.03 1.78 15.33
C LEU A 100 5.53 1.48 15.19
N SER A 101 5.92 0.23 15.44
CA SER A 101 7.31 -0.21 15.34
C SER A 101 7.85 -0.12 13.90
N LEU A 102 7.06 -0.52 12.90
CA LEU A 102 7.43 -0.39 11.48
C LEU A 102 7.63 1.07 11.08
N LEU A 103 6.69 1.95 11.46
CA LEU A 103 6.76 3.37 11.13
C LEU A 103 7.95 4.04 11.82
N GLN A 104 8.21 3.74 13.08
CA GLN A 104 9.36 4.24 13.82
C GLN A 104 10.69 3.75 13.24
N LEU A 105 10.76 2.48 12.81
CA LEU A 105 11.94 1.93 12.13
C LEU A 105 12.24 2.74 10.85
N ILE A 106 11.23 2.94 10.00
CA ILE A 106 11.42 3.67 8.74
C ILE A 106 11.76 5.15 9.01
N ARG A 107 11.05 5.81 9.93
CA ARG A 107 11.29 7.22 10.31
C ARG A 107 12.68 7.44 10.91
N SER A 108 13.14 6.52 11.75
CA SER A 108 14.50 6.57 12.32
C SER A 108 15.57 6.46 11.25
N ARG A 109 15.33 5.62 10.23
CA ARG A 109 16.24 5.46 9.09
C ARG A 109 16.20 6.68 8.15
N TRP A 110 15.00 7.21 7.89
CA TRP A 110 14.79 8.31 6.95
C TRP A 110 13.81 9.36 7.50
N PRO A 111 14.32 10.34 8.28
CA PRO A 111 13.48 11.33 8.95
C PRO A 111 12.65 12.23 8.02
N THR A 112 13.07 12.37 6.77
CA THR A 112 12.41 13.23 5.76
C THR A 112 11.47 12.46 4.83
N THR A 113 11.43 11.13 4.91
CA THR A 113 10.55 10.31 4.07
C THR A 113 9.11 10.46 4.54
N ILE A 114 8.19 10.71 3.59
CA ILE A 114 6.77 10.72 3.89
C ILE A 114 6.30 9.28 4.12
N LEU A 115 5.77 9.01 5.31
CA LEU A 115 5.11 7.74 5.62
C LEU A 115 3.62 7.88 5.35
N LEU A 116 3.02 6.87 4.74
CA LEU A 116 1.58 6.81 4.49
C LEU A 116 1.04 5.45 4.92
N LEU A 117 0.15 5.42 5.90
CA LEU A 117 -0.57 4.20 6.25
C LEU A 117 -1.80 4.01 5.34
N ILE A 118 -2.11 2.75 5.03
CA ILE A 118 -3.34 2.36 4.36
C ILE A 118 -4.00 1.29 5.24
N THR A 119 -5.24 1.55 5.67
CA THR A 119 -6.00 0.57 6.46
C THR A 119 -6.27 -0.69 5.63
N PRO A 120 -6.46 -1.87 6.24
CA PRO A 120 -6.95 -3.04 5.50
C PRO A 120 -8.24 -2.71 4.73
N PRO A 121 -8.48 -3.33 3.55
CA PRO A 121 -9.74 -3.17 2.83
C PRO A 121 -10.91 -3.78 3.62
N PRO A 122 -12.16 -3.48 3.25
CA PRO A 122 -13.30 -4.22 3.77
C PRO A 122 -13.30 -5.66 3.24
N ILE A 123 -14.02 -6.55 3.92
CA ILE A 123 -14.11 -7.97 3.57
C ILE A 123 -15.52 -8.28 3.06
N ASP A 124 -15.62 -8.95 1.92
CA ASP A 124 -16.89 -9.52 1.45
C ASP A 124 -16.95 -10.99 1.84
N GLU A 125 -17.71 -11.30 2.91
CA GLU A 125 -17.80 -12.66 3.46
C GLU A 125 -18.34 -13.68 2.45
N ASP A 126 -19.30 -13.29 1.61
CA ASP A 126 -19.84 -14.17 0.55
C ASP A 126 -18.77 -14.49 -0.50
N GLY A 127 -17.92 -13.51 -0.83
CA GLY A 127 -16.75 -13.71 -1.68
C GLY A 127 -15.77 -14.70 -1.06
N ARG A 128 -15.46 -14.52 0.23
CA ARG A 128 -14.57 -15.41 0.98
C ARG A 128 -15.08 -16.85 1.05
N LEU A 129 -16.39 -17.04 1.19
CA LEU A 129 -17.03 -18.36 1.18
C LEU A 129 -16.98 -19.03 -0.20
N ARG A 130 -17.11 -18.27 -1.30
CA ARG A 130 -17.05 -18.82 -2.67
C ARG A 130 -15.62 -19.15 -3.11
N PHE A 131 -14.64 -18.43 -2.59
CA PHE A 131 -13.24 -18.56 -2.94
C PHE A 131 -12.38 -18.80 -1.69
N PRO A 132 -12.61 -19.90 -0.94
CA PRO A 132 -11.93 -20.13 0.33
C PRO A 132 -10.41 -20.20 0.16
N TYR A 133 -9.69 -19.73 1.18
CA TYR A 133 -8.25 -19.87 1.24
C TYR A 133 -7.93 -21.27 1.76
N ALA A 134 -7.24 -22.09 0.96
CA ALA A 134 -7.04 -23.53 1.18
C ALA A 134 -8.36 -24.35 1.18
N ASP A 135 -8.25 -25.67 1.37
CA ASP A 135 -9.41 -26.59 1.48
C ASP A 135 -10.10 -26.43 2.85
N ASP A 136 -10.73 -25.26 3.06
CA ASP A 136 -11.56 -24.99 4.24
C ASP A 136 -12.97 -25.54 4.04
N ARG A 137 -13.31 -26.55 4.83
CA ARG A 137 -14.61 -27.24 4.80
C ARG A 137 -15.57 -26.79 5.90
N SER A 138 -15.22 -25.76 6.66
CA SER A 138 -16.04 -25.26 7.77
C SER A 138 -17.33 -24.58 7.29
N GLY A 139 -17.37 -24.09 6.05
CA GLY A 139 -18.48 -23.29 5.53
C GLY A 139 -18.59 -21.91 6.18
N LEU A 140 -17.53 -21.44 6.81
CA LEU A 140 -17.43 -20.12 7.45
C LEU A 140 -16.31 -19.31 6.78
N PRO A 141 -16.48 -17.98 6.60
CA PRO A 141 -15.41 -17.15 6.09
C PRO A 141 -14.32 -17.02 7.17
N GLU A 142 -13.06 -17.05 6.75
CA GLU A 142 -11.94 -16.96 7.70
C GLU A 142 -11.66 -15.53 8.20
N ARG A 143 -12.34 -14.55 7.59
CA ARG A 143 -12.34 -13.13 7.94
C ARG A 143 -13.78 -12.61 7.89
N THR A 144 -14.10 -11.60 8.68
CA THR A 144 -15.39 -10.89 8.60
C THR A 144 -15.14 -9.40 8.46
N ASN A 145 -16.08 -8.68 7.83
CA ASN A 145 -15.93 -7.24 7.64
C ASN A 145 -15.93 -6.49 8.98
N ALA A 146 -16.78 -6.95 9.91
CA ALA A 146 -16.87 -6.39 11.26
C ALA A 146 -15.54 -6.53 12.02
N PHE A 147 -14.89 -7.70 11.94
CA PHE A 147 -13.60 -7.91 12.59
C PHE A 147 -12.48 -7.15 11.88
N ALA A 148 -12.46 -7.09 10.55
CA ALA A 148 -11.53 -6.22 9.81
C ALA A 148 -11.66 -4.74 10.22
N GLY A 149 -12.88 -4.28 10.54
CA GLY A 149 -13.15 -2.95 11.08
C GLY A 149 -12.39 -2.64 12.38
N THR A 150 -12.11 -3.64 13.24
CA THR A 150 -11.30 -3.40 14.45
C THR A 150 -9.83 -3.16 14.12
N TYR A 151 -9.31 -3.79 13.07
CA TYR A 151 -7.95 -3.55 12.57
C TYR A 151 -7.85 -2.21 11.84
N ARG A 152 -8.90 -1.80 11.12
CA ARG A 152 -9.00 -0.44 10.58
C ARG A 152 -8.87 0.61 11.69
N ASN A 153 -9.62 0.46 12.80
CA ASN A 153 -9.52 1.39 13.92
C ASN A 153 -8.10 1.43 14.49
N ALA A 154 -7.51 0.27 14.79
CA ALA A 154 -6.15 0.18 15.31
C ALA A 154 -5.09 0.79 14.35
N CYS A 155 -5.29 0.67 13.04
CA CYS A 155 -4.42 1.29 12.03
C CYS A 155 -4.49 2.81 12.08
N ILE A 156 -5.70 3.37 12.20
CA ILE A 156 -5.90 4.82 12.33
C ILE A 156 -5.33 5.32 13.67
N ASP A 157 -5.59 4.60 14.77
CA ASP A 157 -5.06 4.95 16.09
C ASP A 157 -3.52 5.01 16.08
N ALA A 158 -2.86 4.07 15.38
CA ALA A 158 -1.40 4.09 15.21
C ALA A 158 -0.92 5.26 14.34
N ALA A 159 -1.68 5.60 13.28
CA ALA A 159 -1.38 6.73 12.42
C ALA A 159 -1.46 8.07 13.19
N GLU A 160 -2.52 8.24 13.99
CA GLU A 160 -2.74 9.42 14.82
C GLU A 160 -1.65 9.59 15.88
N GLU A 161 -1.25 8.52 16.57
CA GLU A 161 -0.18 8.57 17.60
C GLU A 161 1.14 9.11 17.02
N LEU A 162 1.49 8.75 15.79
CA LEU A 162 2.74 9.15 15.15
C LEU A 162 2.59 10.33 14.18
N ALA A 163 1.41 10.96 14.13
CA ALA A 163 1.03 12.00 13.17
C ALA A 163 1.39 11.61 11.71
N VAL A 164 1.11 10.36 11.35
CA VAL A 164 1.29 9.81 10.00
C VAL A 164 -0.03 9.96 9.24
N PRO A 165 -0.04 10.46 7.99
CA PRO A 165 -1.24 10.46 7.16
C PRO A 165 -1.73 9.03 6.90
N VAL A 166 -3.06 8.87 6.80
CA VAL A 166 -3.70 7.57 6.59
C VAL A 166 -4.75 7.63 5.49
N VAL A 167 -4.80 6.60 4.65
CA VAL A 167 -5.93 6.28 3.77
C VAL A 167 -6.83 5.26 4.47
N ASP A 168 -8.01 5.71 4.90
CA ASP A 168 -9.07 4.84 5.43
C ASP A 168 -9.81 4.13 4.30
N LEU A 169 -9.12 3.16 3.70
CA LEU A 169 -9.60 2.39 2.56
C LEU A 169 -10.87 1.60 2.89
N TRP A 170 -10.94 1.05 4.11
CA TRP A 170 -12.09 0.29 4.60
C TRP A 170 -13.39 1.10 4.45
N THR A 171 -13.40 2.33 4.96
CA THR A 171 -14.56 3.22 4.87
C THR A 171 -14.80 3.69 3.43
N LYS A 172 -13.74 4.04 2.71
CA LYS A 172 -13.84 4.64 1.36
C LYS A 172 -14.45 3.67 0.35
N MET A 173 -14.03 2.40 0.35
CA MET A 173 -14.59 1.37 -0.53
C MET A 173 -16.08 1.13 -0.25
N GLN A 174 -16.50 1.11 1.02
CA GLN A 174 -17.90 0.85 1.39
C GLN A 174 -18.88 1.98 1.05
N ARG A 175 -18.38 3.14 0.59
CA ARG A 175 -19.25 4.21 0.04
C ARG A 175 -19.74 3.91 -1.37
N PHE A 176 -19.13 2.94 -2.06
CA PHE A 176 -19.53 2.55 -3.40
C PHE A 176 -20.65 1.50 -3.33
N PRO A 177 -21.80 1.70 -3.98
CA PRO A 177 -22.84 0.68 -4.07
C PRO A 177 -22.29 -0.61 -4.71
N GLY A 178 -22.53 -1.75 -4.05
CA GLY A 178 -22.06 -3.06 -4.52
C GLY A 178 -20.54 -3.24 -4.46
N TRP A 179 -19.85 -2.49 -3.60
CA TRP A 179 -18.39 -2.56 -3.43
C TRP A 179 -17.87 -3.99 -3.25
N GLU A 180 -18.66 -4.85 -2.60
CA GLU A 180 -18.34 -6.24 -2.28
C GLU A 180 -17.90 -7.01 -3.54
N LYS A 181 -18.61 -6.80 -4.66
CA LYS A 181 -18.37 -7.54 -5.91
C LYS A 181 -17.69 -6.69 -6.98
N ASN A 182 -17.89 -5.38 -6.91
CA ASN A 182 -17.31 -4.44 -7.88
C ASN A 182 -15.84 -4.14 -7.57
N LEU A 183 -15.47 -4.08 -6.29
CA LEU A 183 -14.12 -3.70 -5.86
C LEU A 183 -13.27 -4.90 -5.41
N LEU A 184 -13.89 -6.02 -5.04
CA LEU A 184 -13.20 -7.23 -4.57
C LEU A 184 -13.53 -8.43 -5.45
N ARG A 185 -12.49 -9.14 -5.92
CA ARG A 185 -12.65 -10.28 -6.84
C ARG A 185 -13.01 -11.60 -6.13
N ASP A 186 -12.45 -11.80 -4.95
CA ASP A 186 -12.52 -13.05 -4.17
C ASP A 186 -12.95 -12.81 -2.71
N GLY A 187 -13.55 -11.65 -2.47
CA GLY A 187 -13.94 -11.17 -1.14
C GLY A 187 -12.83 -10.45 -0.37
N LEU A 188 -11.61 -10.36 -0.93
CA LEU A 188 -10.47 -9.67 -0.30
C LEU A 188 -9.59 -8.90 -1.30
N HIS A 189 -9.11 -9.56 -2.35
CA HIS A 189 -8.21 -8.95 -3.33
C HIS A 189 -8.95 -8.08 -4.31
N LEU A 190 -8.25 -7.05 -4.80
CA LEU A 190 -8.87 -5.96 -5.55
C LEU A 190 -9.15 -6.35 -7.01
N THR A 191 -10.29 -5.91 -7.53
CA THR A 191 -10.55 -5.79 -8.98
C THR A 191 -9.78 -4.59 -9.56
N ALA A 192 -9.87 -4.36 -10.88
CA ALA A 192 -9.33 -3.14 -11.48
C ALA A 192 -9.99 -1.88 -10.89
N GLU A 193 -11.30 -1.90 -10.64
CA GLU A 193 -12.00 -0.80 -9.99
C GLU A 193 -11.57 -0.60 -8.54
N GLY A 194 -11.36 -1.69 -7.78
CA GLY A 194 -10.82 -1.62 -6.42
C GLY A 194 -9.42 -1.03 -6.37
N ASN A 195 -8.56 -1.43 -7.31
CA ASN A 195 -7.22 -0.85 -7.48
C ASN A 195 -7.28 0.64 -7.83
N ARG A 196 -8.22 1.06 -8.69
CA ARG A 196 -8.40 2.47 -9.02
C ARG A 196 -8.72 3.32 -7.79
N VAL A 197 -9.57 2.84 -6.88
CA VAL A 197 -9.86 3.52 -5.62
C VAL A 197 -8.58 3.70 -4.78
N VAL A 198 -7.77 2.65 -4.62
CA VAL A 198 -6.48 2.76 -3.90
C VAL A 198 -5.57 3.80 -4.55
N PHE A 199 -5.44 3.76 -5.87
CA PHE A 199 -4.59 4.68 -6.63
C PHE A 199 -5.01 6.15 -6.42
N GLU A 200 -6.30 6.47 -6.61
CA GLU A 200 -6.81 7.84 -6.48
C GLU A 200 -6.57 8.39 -5.07
N GLU A 201 -6.83 7.58 -4.05
CA GLU A 201 -6.69 7.94 -2.65
C GLU A 201 -5.23 8.10 -2.20
N VAL A 202 -4.34 7.23 -2.69
CA VAL A 202 -2.90 7.34 -2.43
C VAL A 202 -2.32 8.57 -3.12
N VAL A 203 -2.67 8.85 -4.38
CA VAL A 203 -2.20 10.06 -5.09
C VAL A 203 -2.67 11.32 -4.39
N GLU A 204 -3.95 11.40 -4.01
CA GLU A 204 -4.48 12.55 -3.29
C GLU A 204 -3.70 12.79 -1.99
N ARG A 205 -3.49 11.73 -1.20
CA ARG A 205 -2.79 11.84 0.08
C ARG A 205 -1.31 12.17 -0.05
N LEU A 206 -0.62 11.62 -1.05
CA LEU A 206 0.77 11.96 -1.33
C LEU A 206 0.91 13.43 -1.75
N ARG A 207 -0.01 13.93 -2.59
CA ARG A 207 -0.04 15.33 -3.01
C ARG A 207 -0.21 16.28 -1.83
N GLU A 208 -1.09 15.97 -0.88
CA GLU A 208 -1.27 16.76 0.37
C GLU A 208 0.03 16.85 1.19
N GLN A 209 0.92 15.88 1.06
CA GLN A 209 2.23 15.85 1.73
C GLN A 209 3.37 16.41 0.88
N GLY A 210 3.07 17.02 -0.28
CA GLY A 210 4.06 17.60 -1.19
C GLY A 210 4.74 16.59 -2.12
N VAL A 211 4.30 15.34 -2.15
CA VAL A 211 4.80 14.29 -3.07
C VAL A 211 3.86 14.24 -4.26
N SER A 212 4.16 15.03 -5.31
CA SER A 212 3.33 15.13 -6.52
C SER A 212 4.18 15.36 -7.76
N VAL A 213 3.61 15.08 -8.95
CA VAL A 213 4.29 15.29 -10.23
C VAL A 213 4.66 16.75 -10.48
N ASP A 214 3.87 17.71 -9.97
CA ASP A 214 4.11 19.14 -10.11
C ASP A 214 5.27 19.63 -9.22
N ALA A 215 5.53 18.92 -8.11
CA ALA A 215 6.60 19.25 -7.16
C ALA A 215 7.92 18.54 -7.48
N MET A 216 7.93 17.58 -8.41
CA MET A 216 9.09 16.76 -8.73
C MET A 216 9.71 17.16 -10.07
N ALA A 217 11.05 17.13 -10.14
CA ALA A 217 11.76 17.36 -11.39
C ALA A 217 11.55 16.20 -12.36
N VAL A 218 11.23 16.53 -13.62
CA VAL A 218 11.22 15.56 -14.71
C VAL A 218 12.66 15.18 -15.05
N ASP A 219 12.93 13.88 -15.15
CA ASP A 219 14.24 13.37 -15.55
C ASP A 219 14.45 13.58 -17.05
N LEU A 220 15.56 14.25 -17.37
CA LEU A 220 15.96 14.73 -18.68
C LEU A 220 14.99 15.75 -19.31
N PRO A 221 15.42 16.52 -20.32
CA PRO A 221 14.55 17.48 -21.00
C PRO A 221 13.29 16.83 -21.58
N LEU A 222 12.19 17.56 -21.57
CA LEU A 222 11.04 17.23 -22.40
C LEU A 222 11.41 17.42 -23.88
N PHE A 223 10.77 16.67 -24.78
CA PHE A 223 10.99 16.84 -26.22
C PHE A 223 10.75 18.28 -26.68
N SER A 224 9.76 18.96 -26.10
CA SER A 224 9.46 20.38 -26.36
C SER A 224 10.53 21.37 -25.87
N GLN A 225 11.44 20.93 -25.00
CA GLN A 225 12.56 21.74 -24.48
C GLN A 225 13.86 21.50 -25.25
N MET A 226 13.84 20.60 -26.23
CA MET A 226 15.01 20.31 -27.07
C MET A 226 15.27 21.48 -28.01
N ASP A 227 16.53 21.91 -28.13
CA ASP A 227 16.94 22.88 -29.14
C ASP A 227 16.81 22.22 -30.53
N VAL A 228 15.96 22.79 -31.38
CA VAL A 228 15.67 22.24 -32.71
C VAL A 228 16.89 22.30 -33.63
N ASN A 229 17.79 23.26 -33.41
CA ASN A 229 18.98 23.45 -34.24
C ASN A 229 20.21 22.71 -33.69
N ASP A 230 20.22 22.43 -32.38
CA ASP A 230 21.27 21.64 -31.75
C ASP A 230 20.72 20.76 -30.60
N PRO A 231 20.03 19.64 -30.93
CA PRO A 231 19.40 18.79 -29.92
C PRO A 231 20.39 18.22 -28.89
N LEU A 232 21.67 18.07 -29.25
CA LEU A 232 22.68 17.50 -28.37
C LEU A 232 23.03 18.43 -27.20
N LYS A 233 22.95 19.74 -27.42
CA LYS A 233 23.17 20.75 -26.38
C LYS A 233 22.18 20.63 -25.23
N SER A 234 20.95 20.17 -25.48
CA SER A 234 19.92 19.97 -24.46
C SER A 234 20.29 18.89 -23.43
N PHE A 235 21.25 18.01 -23.72
CA PHE A 235 21.72 16.96 -22.80
C PHE A 235 22.99 17.32 -22.02
N SER A 236 23.56 18.51 -22.24
CA SER A 236 24.88 18.89 -21.69
C SER A 236 24.83 19.52 -20.28
N ASN A 237 23.69 19.46 -19.60
CA ASN A 237 23.49 19.97 -18.24
C ASN A 237 23.41 18.84 -17.21
#